data_AF-A0A520CJD7-F1
#
_entry.id   AF-A0A520CJD7-F1
#
_cell.length_a   1.000
_cell.length_b   1.000
_cell.length_c   1.000
_cell.angle_alpha   90.00
_cell.angle_beta   90.00
_cell.angle_gamma   90.00
#
_symmetry.space_group_name_H-M   'P 1'
#
loop_
_entity.id
_entity.type
_entity.pdbx_description
1 polymer ?
#
loop_
_entity_poly.entity_id
_entity_poly.type
_entity_poly.pdbx_seq_one_letter_code
_entity_poly.pdbx_strand_id
1 'polypeptide(L)'
;MAAGGPGDHPLSDILAYNLDVYNNQCDKLVREISKFVSIQKLYEMFDWFDNFSATPNQLEMFEDSLRQRLKKLKIEANENGWEIL
;
A
#
# COMPACT_ATOMS: atom_id res chain seq x y z
N MET A 1 -8.22 -22.40 7.90
CA MET A 1 -6.79 -22.06 7.83
C MET A 1 -6.67 -20.61 8.27
N ALA A 2 -6.07 -20.34 9.42
CA ALA A 2 -5.78 -18.98 9.84
C ALA A 2 -4.47 -18.55 9.16
N ALA A 3 -4.55 -18.25 7.87
CA ALA A 3 -3.53 -17.48 7.16
C ALA A 3 -3.89 -16.01 7.39
N GLY A 4 -2.97 -15.25 7.97
CA GLY A 4 -3.24 -13.89 8.46
C GLY A 4 -2.47 -13.50 9.72
N GLY A 5 -1.52 -14.34 10.15
CA GLY A 5 -0.51 -13.93 11.13
C GLY A 5 0.46 -12.90 10.55
N PRO A 6 1.29 -12.27 11.40
CA PRO A 6 2.38 -11.41 10.92
C PRO A 6 3.36 -12.21 10.04
N GLY A 7 3.77 -11.64 8.91
CA GLY A 7 4.62 -12.26 7.89
C GLY A 7 3.85 -13.02 6.79
N ASP A 8 2.52 -13.01 6.83
CA ASP A 8 1.67 -13.75 5.87
C ASP A 8 1.45 -12.95 4.57
N HIS A 9 1.29 -11.63 4.69
CA HIS A 9 1.11 -10.76 3.53
C HIS A 9 1.58 -9.33 3.80
N PRO A 10 2.36 -8.70 2.89
CA PRO A 10 2.91 -7.35 3.07
C PRO A 10 1.86 -6.31 3.46
N LEU A 11 0.69 -6.33 2.82
CA LEU A 11 -0.40 -5.40 3.13
C LEU A 11 -0.89 -5.53 4.59
N SER A 12 -1.10 -6.75 5.08
CA SER A 12 -1.55 -7.00 6.45
C SER A 12 -0.46 -6.65 7.46
N ASP A 13 0.80 -6.94 7.12
CA ASP A 13 1.96 -6.60 7.92
C ASP A 13 2.11 -5.10 8.10
N ILE A 14 1.92 -4.33 7.02
CA ILE A 14 1.92 -2.87 7.07
C ILE A 14 0.70 -2.39 7.86
N LEU A 15 -0.52 -2.74 7.46
CA LEU A 15 -1.73 -2.09 7.98
C LEU A 15 -2.22 -2.62 9.34
N ALA A 16 -2.20 -3.93 9.54
CA ALA A 16 -2.72 -4.56 10.77
C ALA A 16 -1.64 -4.69 11.86
N TYR A 17 -0.40 -5.00 11.46
CA TYR A 17 0.70 -5.25 12.41
C TYR A 17 1.70 -4.10 12.54
N ASN A 18 1.55 -3.04 11.74
CA ASN A 18 2.40 -1.86 11.76
C ASN A 18 3.91 -2.17 11.61
N LEU A 19 4.23 -3.17 10.80
CA LEU A 19 5.60 -3.59 10.50
C LEU A 19 6.18 -2.74 9.36
N ASP A 20 7.50 -2.54 9.39
CA ASP A 20 8.27 -2.04 8.26
C ASP A 20 8.56 -3.22 7.33
N VAL A 21 7.81 -3.31 6.22
CA VAL A 21 7.88 -4.42 5.27
C VAL A 21 8.83 -4.08 4.14
N TYR A 22 8.58 -3.04 3.36
CA TYR A 22 9.43 -2.70 2.21
C TYR A 22 10.51 -1.70 2.60
N ASN A 23 10.10 -0.44 2.60
CA ASN A 23 10.87 0.66 3.09
C ASN A 23 9.89 1.68 3.68
N ASN A 24 10.41 2.58 4.50
CA ASN A 24 9.58 3.53 5.24
C ASN A 24 8.68 4.38 4.32
N GLN A 25 9.12 4.67 3.10
CA GLN A 25 8.38 5.50 2.15
C GLN A 25 7.24 4.74 1.48
N CYS A 26 7.49 3.52 0.99
CA CYS A 26 6.48 2.63 0.45
C CYS A 26 5.40 2.34 1.49
N ASP A 27 5.79 1.96 2.71
CA ASP A 27 4.86 1.58 3.76
C ASP A 27 3.98 2.77 4.18
N LYS A 28 4.56 3.97 4.24
CA LYS A 28 3.79 5.22 4.43
C LYS A 28 2.78 5.44 3.31
N LEU A 29 3.18 5.27 2.05
CA LEU A 29 2.26 5.45 0.91
C LEU A 29 1.12 4.43 0.93
N VAL A 30 1.40 3.16 1.27
CA VAL A 30 0.39 2.12 1.44
C VAL A 30 -0.62 2.52 2.52
N ARG A 31 -0.14 2.99 3.68
CA ARG A 31 -1.01 3.50 4.76
C ARG A 31 -1.87 4.66 4.29
N GLU A 32 -1.30 5.61 3.56
CA GLU A 32 -2.06 6.74 3.02
C GLU A 32 -3.13 6.30 2.02
N ILE A 33 -2.80 5.40 1.10
CA ILE A 33 -3.76 4.87 0.11
C ILE A 33 -4.91 4.14 0.81
N SER A 34 -4.63 3.40 1.89
CA SER A 34 -5.65 2.65 2.64
C SER A 34 -6.76 3.54 3.24
N LYS A 35 -6.53 4.86 3.36
CA LYS A 35 -7.56 5.83 3.78
C LYS A 35 -8.59 6.13 2.70
N PHE A 36 -8.26 5.92 1.43
CA PHE A 36 -9.11 6.22 0.28
C PHE A 36 -9.83 5.01 -0.28
N VAL A 37 -9.33 3.79 -0.02
CA VAL A 37 -9.86 2.55 -0.59
C VAL A 37 -9.93 1.44 0.46
N SER A 38 -10.90 0.53 0.31
CA SER A 38 -10.98 -0.66 1.16
C SER A 38 -9.75 -1.55 1.01
N ILE A 39 -9.40 -2.29 2.08
CA ILE A 39 -8.27 -3.23 2.10
C ILE A 39 -8.32 -4.22 0.92
N GLN A 40 -9.49 -4.76 0.60
CA GLN A 40 -9.65 -5.68 -0.53
C GLN A 40 -9.28 -5.02 -1.86
N LYS A 41 -9.68 -3.75 -2.07
CA LYS A 41 -9.34 -3.02 -3.29
C LYS A 41 -7.84 -2.73 -3.35
N LEU A 42 -7.25 -2.39 -2.21
CA LEU A 42 -5.81 -2.17 -2.08
C LEU A 42 -5.01 -3.44 -2.39
N TYR A 43 -5.52 -4.60 -1.95
CA TYR A 43 -4.96 -5.91 -2.29
C TYR A 43 -4.93 -6.14 -3.81
N GLU A 44 -6.03 -5.84 -4.51
CA GLU A 44 -6.15 -6.01 -5.96
C GLU A 44 -5.41 -4.94 -6.79
N MET A 45 -5.07 -3.80 -6.19
CA MET A 45 -4.51 -2.65 -6.90
C MET A 45 -3.02 -2.77 -7.21
N PHE A 46 -2.31 -3.62 -6.49
CA PHE A 46 -0.88 -3.74 -6.57
C PHE A 46 -0.45 -5.20 -6.66
N ASP A 47 0.63 -5.43 -7.38
CA ASP A 47 1.30 -6.73 -7.39
C ASP A 47 2.22 -6.80 -6.15
N TRP A 48 1.68 -7.35 -5.07
CA TRP A 48 2.41 -7.49 -3.82
C TRP A 48 3.49 -8.55 -3.98
N PHE A 49 4.74 -8.16 -3.76
CA PHE A 49 5.89 -9.07 -3.79
C PHE A 49 6.49 -9.24 -2.40
N ASP A 50 7.16 -10.37 -2.21
CA ASP A 50 7.91 -10.63 -0.99
C ASP A 50 9.09 -9.64 -0.86
N ASN A 51 9.21 -9.00 0.30
CA ASN A 51 10.27 -8.02 0.52
C ASN A 51 11.67 -8.66 0.62
N PHE A 52 11.81 -9.90 1.11
CA PHE A 52 13.13 -10.52 1.26
C PHE A 52 13.84 -10.73 -0.08
N SER A 53 13.06 -10.87 -1.16
CA SER A 53 13.58 -11.04 -2.52
C SER A 53 13.53 -9.76 -3.36
N ALA A 54 13.08 -8.64 -2.79
CA ALA A 54 12.89 -7.39 -3.52
C ALA A 54 14.22 -6.75 -3.89
N THR A 55 14.42 -6.51 -5.19
CA THR A 55 15.56 -5.70 -5.65
C THR A 55 15.31 -4.21 -5.43
N PRO A 56 16.37 -3.38 -5.27
CA PRO A 56 16.20 -1.93 -5.14
C PRO A 56 15.40 -1.30 -6.29
N ASN A 57 15.58 -1.81 -7.51
CA ASN A 57 14.84 -1.35 -8.68
C ASN A 57 13.35 -1.69 -8.60
N GLN A 58 12.99 -2.88 -8.11
CA GLN A 58 11.59 -3.23 -7.88
C GLN A 58 10.95 -2.35 -6.80
N LEU A 59 11.68 -2.06 -5.72
CA LEU A 59 11.21 -1.14 -4.68
C LEU A 59 10.98 0.26 -5.22
N GLU A 60 11.87 0.78 -6.06
CA GLU A 60 11.71 2.10 -6.70
C GLU A 60 10.49 2.14 -7.63
N MET A 61 10.34 1.12 -8.49
CA MET A 61 9.17 1.00 -9.38
C MET A 61 7.86 0.87 -8.60
N PHE A 62 7.89 0.14 -7.49
CA PHE A 62 6.74 -0.02 -6.61
C PHE A 62 6.39 1.30 -5.91
N GLU A 63 7.40 2.02 -5.40
CA GLU A 63 7.21 3.35 -4.82
C GLU A 63 6.58 4.31 -5.82
N ASP A 64 7.07 4.35 -7.06
CA ASP A 64 6.51 5.20 -8.11
C ASP A 64 5.04 4.84 -8.41
N SER A 65 4.72 3.55 -8.51
CA SER A 65 3.35 3.06 -8.70
C SER A 65 2.43 3.50 -7.55
N LEU A 66 2.88 3.37 -6.30
CA LEU A 66 2.15 3.85 -5.12
C LEU A 66 1.91 5.36 -5.18
N ARG A 67 2.95 6.15 -5.51
CA ARG A 67 2.85 7.61 -5.64
C ARG A 67 1.84 8.02 -6.70
N GLN A 68 1.92 7.43 -7.90
CA GLN A 68 1.00 7.71 -8.99
C GLN A 68 -0.44 7.39 -8.58
N ARG A 69 -0.65 6.26 -7.91
CA ARG A 69 -1.98 5.84 -7.51
C ARG A 69 -2.57 6.70 -6.39
N LEU A 70 -1.77 7.05 -5.38
CA LEU A 70 -2.17 7.99 -4.33
C LEU A 70 -2.54 9.36 -4.93
N LYS A 71 -1.77 9.86 -5.90
CA LYS A 71 -2.09 11.12 -6.58
C LYS A 71 -3.44 11.05 -7.29
N LYS A 72 -3.71 9.97 -8.02
CA LYS A 72 -5.01 9.75 -8.68
C LYS A 72 -6.15 9.72 -7.67
N LEU A 73 -6.00 8.94 -6.59
CA LEU A 73 -7.01 8.86 -5.53
C LEU A 73 -7.29 10.20 -4.85
N LYS A 74 -6.26 11.02 -4.64
CA LYS A 74 -6.44 12.38 -4.10
C LYS A 74 -7.21 13.29 -5.05
N ILE A 75 -6.95 13.18 -6.35
CA ILE A 75 -7.70 13.93 -7.38
C ILE A 75 -9.15 13.43 -7.43
N GLU A 76 -9.36 12.11 -7.50
CA GLU A 76 -10.70 11.50 -7.50
C GLU A 76 -11.48 11.88 -6.24
N ALA A 77 -10.84 11.87 -5.06
CA ALA A 77 -11.46 12.29 -3.82
C ALA A 77 -11.86 13.78 -3.85
N ASN A 78 -10.98 14.65 -4.33
CA ASN A 78 -11.27 16.08 -4.47
C ASN A 78 -12.40 16.35 -5.49
N GLU A 79 -12.43 15.65 -6.62
CA GLU A 79 -13.49 15.79 -7.63
C GLU A 79 -14.84 15.28 -7.14
N ASN A 80 -14.86 14.24 -6.30
CA ASN A 80 -16.09 13.68 -5.72
C ASN A 80 -16.52 14.36 -4.41
N GLY A 81 -15.79 15.40 -3.95
CA GLY A 81 -16.08 16.10 -2.69
C GLY A 81 -15.79 15.27 -1.43
N TRP A 82 -14.98 14.22 -1.55
CA TRP A 82 -14.48 13.44 -0.42
C TRP A 82 -13.22 14.12 0.12
N GLU A 83 -13.38 15.30 0.72
CA GLU A 83 -12.29 15.91 1.47
C GLU A 83 -12.02 15.04 2.70
N ILE A 84 -10.89 14.33 2.71
CA ILE A 84 -10.39 13.70 3.93
C ILE A 84 -9.86 14.84 4.81
N LEU A 85 -10.73 15.35 5.69
CA LEU A 85 -10.44 16.26 6.79
C LEU A 85 -9.43 15.66 7.77
#